data_AF-A0A7K4I751-F1
#
_entry.id   AF-A0A7K4I751-F1
#
_cell.length_a   1.000
_cell.length_b   1.000
_cell.length_c   1.000
_cell.angle_alpha   90.00
_cell.angle_beta   90.00
_cell.angle_gamma   90.00
#
_symmetry.space_group_name_H-M   'P 1'
#
loop_
_entity.id
_entity.type
_entity.pdbx_description
1 polymer ?
#
loop_
_entity_poly.entity_id
_entity_poly.type
_entity_poly.pdbx_seq_one_letter_code
_entity_poly.pdbx_strand_id
1 'polypeptide(L)'
;MRTLDVAATALNAALYAVTGYIIYVFLPITTPGIGIVRFWPNVVIPAVFTVLFGPLVGGFGAAVGIFISDVLIHGDPLLSLSAGVTSNFLGFYLIGYVSKKNMDWTKLVAVSSIGCLVISLSSLLTVSYVALPQVVENRLMSQLDFDKLMEGINPVVNGLNLFTAIIVAVFIITMLIGHLWVEMRNYVIGSIIGLGLGSAIIGLVVWAYSQVFILPSVVGGGFQLPLYATVLWFIWTFATEIPFLVLIGPPIIKVCEQAFPSLKTRKE
;
A
#
# COMPACT_ATOMS: atom_id res chain seq x y z
N MET A 1 -11.01 -18.02 -19.63
CA MET A 1 -9.80 -18.50 -18.93
C MET A 1 -9.44 -19.87 -19.45
N ARG A 2 -8.16 -20.09 -19.73
CA ARG A 2 -7.59 -21.39 -20.13
C ARG A 2 -7.20 -22.19 -18.89
N THR A 3 -6.96 -23.49 -19.05
CA THR A 3 -6.47 -24.36 -17.95
C THR A 3 -5.19 -23.84 -17.32
N LEU A 4 -4.27 -23.31 -18.14
CA LEU A 4 -3.03 -22.68 -17.66
C LEU A 4 -3.31 -21.48 -16.74
N ASP A 5 -4.32 -20.66 -17.07
CA ASP A 5 -4.66 -19.47 -16.30
C ASP A 5 -5.16 -19.88 -14.90
N VAL A 6 -5.96 -20.95 -14.81
CA VAL A 6 -6.44 -21.52 -13.53
C VAL A 6 -5.26 -22.05 -12.70
N ALA A 7 -4.36 -22.81 -13.31
CA ALA A 7 -3.18 -23.34 -12.63
C ALA A 7 -2.27 -22.21 -12.13
N ALA A 8 -2.06 -21.17 -12.95
CA ALA A 8 -1.27 -20.00 -12.57
C ALA A 8 -1.95 -19.19 -11.44
N THR A 9 -3.27 -19.06 -11.43
CA THR A 9 -4.01 -18.42 -10.33
C THR A 9 -3.83 -19.19 -9.02
N ALA A 10 -3.93 -20.52 -9.05
CA ALA A 10 -3.73 -21.36 -7.86
C ALA A 10 -2.28 -21.27 -7.34
N LEU A 11 -1.30 -21.30 -8.24
CA LEU A 11 0.11 -21.16 -7.88
C LEU A 11 0.40 -19.77 -7.29
N ASN A 12 -0.13 -18.70 -7.91
CA ASN A 12 -0.02 -17.34 -7.41
C ASN A 12 -0.59 -17.23 -5.98
N ALA A 13 -1.81 -17.73 -5.76
CA ALA A 13 -2.44 -17.70 -4.44
C ALA A 13 -1.62 -18.44 -3.38
N ALA A 14 -1.13 -19.64 -3.70
CA ALA A 14 -0.33 -20.44 -2.80
C ALA A 14 0.99 -19.75 -2.45
N LEU A 15 1.73 -19.28 -3.47
CA LEU A 15 3.00 -18.55 -3.26
C LEU A 15 2.78 -17.28 -2.45
N TYR A 16 1.73 -16.52 -2.75
CA TYR A 16 1.44 -15.27 -2.07
C TYR A 16 1.07 -15.50 -0.60
N ALA A 17 0.20 -16.48 -0.32
CA ALA A 17 -0.20 -16.83 1.05
C ALA A 17 0.96 -17.39 1.87
N VAL A 18 1.69 -18.38 1.33
CA VAL A 18 2.78 -19.06 2.06
C VAL A 18 3.93 -18.10 2.32
N THR A 19 4.35 -17.33 1.31
CA THR A 19 5.44 -16.36 1.48
C THR A 19 5.04 -15.27 2.48
N GLY A 20 3.81 -14.77 2.40
CA GLY A 20 3.29 -13.79 3.36
C GLY A 20 3.24 -14.32 4.79
N TYR A 21 2.78 -15.56 4.96
CA TYR A 21 2.76 -16.21 6.26
C TYR A 21 4.17 -16.40 6.84
N ILE A 22 5.12 -16.87 6.03
CA ILE A 22 6.53 -17.02 6.43
C ILE A 22 7.11 -15.66 6.85
N ILE A 23 6.95 -14.62 6.03
CA ILE A 23 7.44 -13.28 6.35
C ILE A 23 6.86 -12.81 7.67
N TYR A 24 5.55 -12.97 7.89
CA TYR A 24 4.92 -12.53 9.13
C TYR A 24 5.43 -13.30 10.35
N VAL A 25 5.65 -14.61 10.25
CA VAL A 25 6.18 -15.42 11.35
C VAL A 25 7.59 -14.97 11.75
N PHE A 26 8.44 -14.62 10.79
CA PHE A 26 9.82 -14.20 11.06
C PHE A 26 9.97 -12.69 11.35
N LEU A 27 9.09 -11.87 10.76
CA LEU A 27 9.07 -10.42 10.85
C LEU A 27 7.61 -9.96 11.05
N PRO A 28 7.04 -10.07 12.26
CA PRO A 28 5.65 -9.72 12.57
C PRO A 28 5.47 -8.21 12.68
N ILE A 29 5.88 -7.48 11.64
CA ILE A 29 5.82 -6.03 11.57
C ILE A 29 4.44 -5.63 11.04
N THR A 30 3.76 -4.79 11.79
CA THR A 30 2.48 -4.17 11.41
C THR A 30 2.62 -2.64 11.42
N THR A 31 1.58 -1.94 10.97
CA THR A 31 1.54 -0.47 11.00
C THR A 31 1.91 0.05 12.40
N PRO A 32 2.97 0.86 12.52
CA PRO A 32 3.42 1.37 13.81
C PRO A 32 2.30 2.10 14.55
N GLY A 33 2.12 1.79 15.83
CA GLY A 33 1.15 2.42 16.72
C GLY A 33 -0.30 1.92 16.61
N ILE A 34 -0.77 1.52 15.42
CA ILE A 34 -2.19 1.12 15.20
C ILE A 34 -2.39 -0.32 14.72
N GLY A 35 -1.32 -0.99 14.28
CA GLY A 35 -1.37 -2.40 13.86
C GLY A 35 -2.25 -2.67 12.63
N ILE A 36 -2.83 -3.87 12.59
CA ILE A 36 -3.75 -4.45 11.61
C ILE A 36 -3.14 -4.72 10.23
N VAL A 37 -2.56 -3.71 9.60
CA VAL A 37 -1.96 -3.87 8.28
C VAL A 37 -0.50 -4.28 8.43
N ARG A 38 -0.12 -5.37 7.78
CA ARG A 38 1.18 -6.04 7.93
C ARG A 38 2.20 -5.46 6.95
N PHE A 39 3.49 -5.66 7.21
CA PHE A 39 4.55 -5.44 6.24
C PHE A 39 4.52 -6.55 5.17
N TRP A 40 4.25 -6.21 3.91
CA TRP A 40 3.86 -7.20 2.89
C TRP A 40 4.70 -7.18 1.60
N PRO A 41 6.02 -7.38 1.64
CA PRO A 41 6.88 -7.27 0.46
C PRO A 41 6.61 -8.32 -0.62
N ASN A 42 5.94 -9.42 -0.27
CA ASN A 42 5.52 -10.50 -1.17
C ASN A 42 4.44 -10.08 -2.18
N VAL A 43 3.93 -8.83 -2.14
CA VAL A 43 3.10 -8.26 -3.21
C VAL A 43 3.72 -8.33 -4.60
N VAL A 44 5.05 -8.47 -4.68
CA VAL A 44 5.76 -8.70 -5.93
C VAL A 44 5.28 -9.96 -6.65
N ILE A 45 4.83 -11.00 -5.93
CA ILE A 45 4.38 -12.26 -6.51
C ILE A 45 3.13 -12.03 -7.38
N PRO A 46 1.99 -11.58 -6.85
CA PRO A 46 0.82 -11.32 -7.68
C PRO A 46 1.05 -10.24 -8.74
N ALA A 47 1.93 -9.27 -8.49
CA ALA A 47 2.33 -8.28 -9.49
C ALA A 47 3.06 -8.91 -10.70
N VAL A 48 3.95 -9.87 -10.47
CA VAL A 48 4.60 -10.62 -11.56
C VAL A 48 3.57 -11.46 -12.32
N PHE A 49 2.71 -12.19 -11.60
CA PHE A 49 1.69 -13.05 -12.22
C PHE A 49 0.68 -12.23 -13.03
N THR A 50 0.31 -11.04 -12.58
CA THR A 50 -0.64 -10.19 -13.31
C THR A 50 -0.08 -9.69 -14.64
N VAL A 51 1.24 -9.53 -14.75
CA VAL A 51 1.91 -9.12 -15.98
C VAL A 51 2.06 -10.33 -16.91
N LEU A 52 2.60 -11.43 -16.41
CA LEU A 52 2.93 -12.61 -17.22
C LEU A 52 1.71 -13.40 -17.70
N PHE A 53 0.69 -13.54 -16.84
CA PHE A 53 -0.49 -14.38 -17.12
C PHE A 53 -1.78 -13.56 -17.26
N GLY A 54 -1.73 -12.27 -16.92
CA GLY A 54 -2.80 -11.31 -17.16
C GLY A 54 -3.55 -10.85 -15.90
N PRO A 55 -4.32 -9.74 -16.02
CA PRO A 55 -4.99 -9.05 -14.91
C PRO A 55 -5.77 -9.95 -13.96
N LEU A 56 -6.60 -10.84 -14.54
CA LEU A 56 -7.45 -11.74 -13.77
C LEU A 56 -6.63 -12.80 -13.02
N VAL A 57 -5.55 -13.32 -13.60
CA VAL A 57 -4.74 -14.36 -12.98
C VAL A 57 -4.03 -13.83 -11.74
N GLY A 58 -3.42 -12.66 -11.87
CA GLY A 58 -2.78 -11.94 -10.77
C GLY A 58 -3.79 -11.53 -9.70
N GLY A 59 -4.88 -10.87 -10.10
CA GLY A 59 -5.91 -10.35 -9.20
C GLY A 59 -6.61 -11.44 -8.39
N PHE A 60 -7.09 -12.52 -9.02
CA PHE A 60 -7.71 -13.63 -8.29
C PHE A 60 -6.72 -14.36 -7.39
N GLY A 61 -5.48 -14.57 -7.86
CA GLY A 61 -4.48 -15.22 -7.03
C GLY A 61 -4.13 -14.39 -5.80
N ALA A 62 -4.03 -13.06 -5.95
CA ALA A 62 -3.83 -12.15 -4.83
C ALA A 62 -5.00 -12.17 -3.84
N ALA A 63 -6.23 -12.12 -4.34
CA ALA A 63 -7.45 -12.17 -3.55
C ALA A 63 -7.56 -13.46 -2.71
N VAL A 64 -7.34 -14.61 -3.33
CA VAL A 64 -7.37 -15.90 -2.62
C VAL A 64 -6.19 -16.02 -1.65
N GLY A 65 -4.99 -15.61 -2.08
CA GLY A 65 -3.80 -15.70 -1.25
C GLY A 65 -3.87 -14.82 -0.01
N ILE A 66 -4.33 -13.57 -0.14
CA ILE A 66 -4.51 -12.67 1.01
C ILE A 66 -5.60 -13.20 1.94
N PHE A 67 -6.70 -13.75 1.39
CA PHE A 67 -7.75 -14.32 2.21
C PHE A 67 -7.24 -15.46 3.10
N ILE A 68 -6.50 -16.40 2.51
CA ILE A 68 -5.88 -17.49 3.27
C ILE A 68 -4.95 -16.93 4.35
N SER A 69 -4.08 -15.97 4.00
CA SER A 69 -3.13 -15.40 4.93
C SER A 69 -3.79 -14.62 6.07
N ASP A 70 -4.82 -13.83 5.77
CA ASP A 70 -5.59 -13.07 6.76
C ASP A 70 -6.35 -13.99 7.70
N VAL A 71 -7.00 -15.05 7.19
CA VAL A 71 -7.72 -15.99 8.06
C VAL A 71 -6.75 -16.71 9.00
N LEU A 72 -5.55 -17.07 8.52
CA LEU A 72 -4.55 -17.73 9.35
C LEU A 72 -3.88 -16.80 10.39
N ILE A 73 -3.77 -15.50 10.11
CA ILE A 73 -3.06 -14.55 10.98
C ILE A 73 -4.03 -13.73 11.83
N HIS A 74 -5.05 -13.13 11.22
CA HIS A 74 -6.04 -12.29 11.89
C HIS A 74 -7.15 -13.11 12.54
N GLY A 75 -7.51 -14.26 11.95
CA GLY A 75 -8.68 -15.03 12.38
C GLY A 75 -10.02 -14.37 12.06
N ASP A 76 -10.04 -13.30 11.24
CA ASP A 76 -11.25 -12.57 10.84
C ASP A 76 -11.47 -12.64 9.32
N PRO A 77 -12.29 -13.60 8.85
CA PRO A 77 -12.61 -13.74 7.43
C PRO A 77 -13.41 -12.55 6.86
N LEU A 78 -14.23 -11.88 7.66
CA LEU A 78 -15.08 -10.79 7.18
C LEU A 78 -14.25 -9.53 6.93
N LEU A 79 -13.32 -9.22 7.84
CA LEU A 79 -12.34 -8.17 7.63
C LEU A 79 -11.51 -8.43 6.36
N SER A 80 -11.09 -9.69 6.15
CA SER A 80 -10.34 -10.04 4.93
C SER A 80 -11.17 -9.88 3.67
N LEU A 81 -12.39 -10.42 3.63
CA LEU A 81 -13.27 -10.31 2.46
C LEU A 81 -13.59 -8.86 2.11
N SER A 82 -13.76 -8.01 3.13
CA SER A 82 -14.13 -6.61 2.95
C SER A 82 -12.94 -5.74 2.53
N ALA A 83 -11.79 -5.84 3.19
CA ALA A 83 -10.63 -4.99 2.96
C ALA A 83 -9.52 -5.68 2.16
N GLY A 84 -9.06 -6.85 2.62
CA GLY A 84 -7.92 -7.57 2.04
C GLY A 84 -8.20 -8.03 0.61
N VAL A 85 -9.24 -8.82 0.42
CA VAL A 85 -9.64 -9.42 -0.86
C VAL A 85 -9.95 -8.37 -1.92
N THR A 86 -10.75 -7.35 -1.57
CA THR A 86 -11.16 -6.29 -2.50
C THR A 86 -9.99 -5.44 -2.95
N SER A 87 -9.13 -5.01 -2.02
CA SER A 87 -7.94 -4.21 -2.33
C SER A 87 -6.94 -4.97 -3.18
N ASN A 88 -6.66 -6.23 -2.84
CA ASN A 88 -5.72 -7.06 -3.58
C ASN A 88 -6.25 -7.36 -4.99
N PHE A 89 -7.51 -7.79 -5.11
CA PHE A 89 -8.10 -8.05 -6.43
C PHE A 89 -8.00 -6.83 -7.36
N LEU A 90 -8.53 -5.69 -6.92
CA LEU A 90 -8.58 -4.48 -7.74
C LEU A 90 -7.19 -3.89 -7.99
N GLY A 91 -6.34 -3.86 -6.97
CA GLY A 91 -4.98 -3.35 -7.07
C GLY A 91 -4.17 -4.11 -8.11
N PHE A 92 -4.04 -5.43 -7.96
CA PHE A 92 -3.24 -6.24 -8.90
C PHE A 92 -3.88 -6.32 -10.28
N TYR A 93 -5.21 -6.36 -10.38
CA TYR A 93 -5.89 -6.29 -11.67
C TYR A 93 -5.48 -5.01 -12.44
N LEU A 94 -5.48 -3.85 -11.76
CA LEU A 94 -5.06 -2.59 -12.37
C LEU A 94 -3.59 -2.57 -12.75
N ILE A 95 -2.69 -3.13 -11.93
CA ILE A 95 -1.26 -3.27 -12.30
C ILE A 95 -1.15 -3.99 -13.64
N GLY A 96 -1.80 -5.15 -13.77
CA GLY A 96 -1.78 -5.93 -15.00
C GLY A 96 -2.41 -5.19 -16.17
N TYR A 97 -3.55 -4.54 -15.96
CA TYR A 97 -4.26 -3.82 -17.01
C TYR A 97 -3.44 -2.64 -17.55
N VAL A 98 -2.91 -1.82 -16.65
CA VAL A 98 -2.10 -0.63 -17.00
C VAL A 98 -0.76 -1.03 -17.62
N SER A 99 -0.13 -2.12 -17.17
CA SER A 99 1.17 -2.56 -17.69
C SER A 99 1.16 -2.82 -19.21
N LYS A 100 -0.02 -3.12 -19.78
CA LYS A 100 -0.20 -3.40 -21.21
C LYS A 100 -0.51 -2.17 -22.04
N LYS A 101 -0.87 -1.04 -21.42
CA LYS A 101 -1.26 0.20 -22.12
C LYS A 101 -0.06 1.07 -22.43
N ASN A 102 -0.13 1.86 -23.49
CA ASN A 102 0.86 2.87 -23.80
C ASN A 102 0.51 4.21 -23.12
N MET A 103 0.98 4.42 -21.88
CA MET A 103 0.68 5.64 -21.12
C MET A 103 1.74 6.72 -21.30
N ASP A 104 1.27 7.95 -21.48
CA ASP A 104 2.13 9.13 -21.41
C ASP A 104 2.49 9.42 -19.94
N TRP A 105 3.75 9.13 -19.62
CA TRP A 105 4.29 9.25 -18.28
C TRP A 105 4.26 10.69 -17.76
N THR A 106 4.33 11.69 -18.63
CA THR A 106 4.38 13.12 -18.27
C THR A 106 3.14 13.56 -17.50
N LYS A 107 1.97 13.11 -17.94
CA LYS A 107 0.69 13.39 -17.26
C LYS A 107 0.63 12.73 -15.89
N LEU A 108 1.17 11.52 -15.77
CA LEU A 108 1.20 10.80 -14.50
C LEU A 108 2.16 11.44 -13.50
N VAL A 109 3.35 11.87 -13.97
CA VAL A 109 4.29 12.64 -13.14
C VAL A 109 3.61 13.90 -12.63
N ALA A 110 2.93 14.64 -13.50
CA ALA A 110 2.20 15.85 -13.11
C ALA A 110 1.13 15.56 -12.05
N VAL A 111 0.28 14.55 -12.26
CA VAL A 111 -0.78 14.18 -11.31
C VAL A 111 -0.21 13.69 -9.98
N SER A 112 0.83 12.86 -10.01
CA SER A 112 1.46 12.32 -8.79
C SER A 112 2.21 13.41 -8.01
N SER A 113 2.80 14.38 -8.72
CA SER A 113 3.46 15.54 -8.12
C SER A 113 2.44 16.47 -7.45
N ILE A 114 1.29 16.70 -8.08
CA ILE A 114 0.17 17.44 -7.47
C ILE A 114 -0.31 16.69 -6.22
N GLY A 115 -0.46 15.37 -6.28
CA GLY A 115 -0.83 14.56 -5.11
C GLY A 115 0.16 14.71 -3.95
N CYS A 116 1.46 14.59 -4.22
CA CYS A 116 2.50 14.81 -3.22
C CYS A 116 2.48 16.25 -2.65
N LEU A 117 2.24 17.25 -3.50
CA LEU A 117 2.13 18.65 -3.07
C LEU A 117 0.91 18.88 -2.18
N VAL A 118 -0.25 18.32 -2.52
CA VAL A 118 -1.48 18.43 -1.71
C VAL A 118 -1.28 17.77 -0.35
N ILE A 119 -0.62 16.61 -0.30
CA ILE A 119 -0.29 15.91 0.95
C ILE A 119 0.72 16.71 1.78
N SER A 120 1.73 17.30 1.14
CA SER A 120 2.74 18.13 1.82
C SER A 120 2.14 19.46 2.32
N LEU A 121 1.15 20.00 1.62
CA LEU A 121 0.45 21.21 2.02
C LEU A 121 -0.56 20.92 3.14
N SER A 122 -1.24 19.78 3.11
CA SER A 122 -2.18 19.40 4.16
C SER A 122 -1.47 19.10 5.48
N SER A 123 -0.27 18.50 5.46
CA SER A 123 0.56 18.36 6.65
C SER A 123 1.00 19.72 7.19
N LEU A 124 1.46 20.64 6.34
CA LEU A 124 1.82 22.01 6.74
C LEU A 124 0.63 22.79 7.34
N LEU A 125 -0.55 22.67 6.74
CA LEU A 125 -1.78 23.30 7.23
C LEU A 125 -2.22 22.70 8.57
N THR A 126 -2.04 21.39 8.78
CA THR A 126 -2.36 20.73 10.05
C THR A 126 -1.40 21.20 11.16
N VAL A 127 -0.09 21.27 10.86
CA VAL A 127 0.89 21.86 11.77
C VAL A 127 0.55 23.31 12.08
N SER A 128 0.16 24.10 11.08
CA SER A 128 -0.23 25.50 11.27
C SER A 128 -1.52 25.63 12.09
N TYR A 129 -2.54 24.81 11.83
CA TYR A 129 -3.82 24.83 12.54
C TYR A 129 -3.68 24.36 14.00
N VAL A 130 -2.79 23.42 14.28
CA VAL A 130 -2.51 22.97 15.65
C VAL A 130 -1.61 23.98 16.37
N ALA A 131 -0.58 24.52 15.70
CA ALA A 131 0.38 25.42 16.32
C ALA A 131 -0.12 26.88 16.48
N LEU A 132 -0.90 27.44 15.54
CA LEU A 132 -1.29 28.86 15.60
C LEU A 132 -2.24 29.18 16.78
N PRO A 133 -3.39 28.51 16.95
CA PRO A 133 -4.32 28.82 18.02
C PRO A 133 -3.68 28.62 19.39
N GLN A 134 -2.82 27.61 19.53
CA GLN A 134 -2.14 27.31 20.77
C GLN A 134 -1.04 28.32 21.09
N VAL A 135 -0.21 28.73 20.13
CA VAL A 135 0.77 29.82 20.35
C VAL A 135 0.09 31.15 20.68
N VAL A 136 -1.11 31.39 20.13
CA VAL A 136 -1.89 32.62 20.35
C VAL A 136 -2.62 32.59 21.70
N GLU A 137 -3.23 31.47 22.08
CA GLU A 137 -3.99 31.30 23.33
C GLU A 137 -3.07 31.07 24.55
N ASN A 138 -1.89 30.47 24.35
CA ASN A 138 -0.92 30.17 25.41
C ASN A 138 -0.08 31.36 25.88
N ARG A 139 -0.33 32.59 25.40
CA ARG A 139 0.27 33.78 26.03
C ARG A 139 -0.26 34.05 27.45
N LEU A 140 -1.26 33.29 27.91
CA LEU A 140 -1.85 33.39 29.26
C LEU A 140 -1.73 32.09 30.09
N MET A 141 -1.16 31.02 29.54
CA MET A 141 -1.11 29.70 30.20
C MET A 141 0.18 29.51 31.01
N SER A 142 0.12 28.77 32.12
CA SER A 142 1.32 28.45 32.90
C SER A 142 2.27 27.54 32.10
N GLN A 143 3.58 27.68 32.33
CA GLN A 143 4.60 26.92 31.58
C GLN A 143 4.41 25.39 31.72
N LEU A 144 3.92 24.93 32.88
CA LEU A 144 3.66 23.51 33.14
C LEU A 144 2.48 22.95 32.33
N ASP A 145 1.42 23.73 32.13
CA ASP A 145 0.25 23.31 31.37
C ASP A 145 0.52 23.35 29.86
N PHE A 146 1.35 24.30 29.43
CA PHE A 146 1.88 24.35 28.07
C PHE A 146 2.70 23.10 27.72
N ASP A 147 3.61 22.70 28.61
CA ASP A 147 4.46 21.52 28.40
C ASP A 147 3.63 20.24 28.25
N LYS A 148 2.60 20.05 29.08
CA LYS A 148 1.68 18.91 28.99
C LYS A 148 0.85 18.91 27.70
N LEU A 149 0.40 20.07 27.24
CA LEU A 149 -0.33 20.22 25.98
C LEU A 149 0.58 19.85 24.79
N MET A 150 1.80 20.41 24.77
CA MET A 150 2.79 20.15 23.73
C MET A 150 3.26 18.68 23.72
N GLU A 151 3.35 18.03 24.89
CA GLU A 151 3.66 16.61 25.02
C GLU A 151 2.63 15.72 24.30
N GLY A 152 1.34 16.10 24.30
CA GLY A 152 0.30 15.38 23.56
C GLY A 152 0.29 15.62 22.04
N ILE A 153 0.84 16.76 21.60
CA ILE A 153 0.72 17.24 20.21
C ILE A 153 1.96 16.95 19.38
N ASN A 154 3.14 17.09 19.98
CA ASN A 154 4.42 16.80 19.34
C ASN A 154 4.46 15.42 18.67
N PRO A 155 3.92 14.33 19.26
CA PRO A 155 3.90 13.03 18.60
C PRO A 155 3.06 13.02 17.32
N VAL A 156 1.93 13.72 17.30
CA VAL A 156 1.03 13.81 16.15
C VAL A 156 1.68 14.60 15.01
N VAL A 157 2.26 15.76 15.33
CA VAL A 157 2.97 16.62 14.36
C VAL A 157 4.21 15.91 13.81
N ASN A 158 5.02 15.30 14.67
CA ASN A 158 6.21 14.56 14.26
C ASN A 158 5.84 13.33 13.40
N GLY A 159 4.76 12.63 13.74
CA GLY A 159 4.23 11.53 12.93
C GLY A 159 3.79 11.98 11.54
N LEU A 160 3.09 13.11 11.43
CA LEU A 160 2.66 13.69 10.15
C LEU A 160 3.83 14.22 9.29
N ASN A 161 4.85 14.80 9.93
CA ASN A 161 6.06 15.25 9.25
C ASN A 161 6.89 14.07 8.73
N LEU A 162 7.12 13.06 9.58
CA LEU A 162 7.76 11.81 9.18
C LEU A 162 6.98 11.13 8.05
N PHE A 163 5.65 11.15 8.14
CA PHE A 163 4.78 10.66 7.10
C PHE A 163 5.02 11.38 5.75
N THR A 164 4.99 12.71 5.75
CA THR A 164 5.22 13.49 4.52
C THR A 164 6.61 13.21 3.95
N ALA A 165 7.63 13.12 4.81
CA ALA A 165 8.99 12.78 4.41
C ALA A 165 9.09 11.40 3.77
N ILE A 166 8.42 10.38 4.33
CA ILE A 166 8.41 9.02 3.79
C ILE A 166 7.72 8.99 2.42
N ILE A 167 6.56 9.64 2.25
CA ILE A 167 5.89 9.68 0.94
C ILE A 167 6.76 10.38 -0.10
N VAL A 168 7.35 11.53 0.24
CA VAL A 168 8.22 12.27 -0.69
C VAL A 168 9.44 11.43 -1.05
N ALA A 169 10.08 10.78 -0.08
CA ALA A 169 11.23 9.91 -0.32
C ALA A 169 10.84 8.71 -1.21
N VAL A 170 9.74 8.03 -0.90
CA VAL A 170 9.23 6.90 -1.68
C VAL A 170 8.86 7.34 -3.10
N PHE A 171 8.25 8.51 -3.26
CA PHE A 171 7.94 9.07 -4.56
C PHE A 171 9.22 9.35 -5.36
N ILE A 172 10.19 10.06 -4.78
CA ILE A 172 11.48 10.35 -5.43
C ILE A 172 12.17 9.05 -5.84
N ILE A 173 12.26 8.07 -4.94
CA ILE A 173 12.88 6.77 -5.21
C ILE A 173 12.16 6.05 -6.35
N THR A 174 10.82 6.01 -6.31
CA THR A 174 10.00 5.40 -7.37
C THR A 174 10.22 6.08 -8.72
N MET A 175 10.35 7.41 -8.73
CA MET A 175 10.62 8.19 -9.93
C MET A 175 12.03 7.99 -10.47
N LEU A 176 13.04 7.90 -9.60
CA LEU A 176 14.42 7.60 -9.96
C LEU A 176 14.53 6.19 -10.55
N ILE A 177 13.93 5.20 -9.90
CA ILE A 177 13.95 3.82 -10.39
C ILE A 177 13.11 3.67 -11.67
N GLY A 178 12.02 4.42 -11.80
CA GLY A 178 11.24 4.49 -13.04
C GLY A 178 12.05 4.96 -14.25
N HIS A 179 13.07 5.81 -14.03
CA HIS A 179 14.03 6.18 -15.08
C HIS A 179 15.00 5.05 -15.42
N LEU A 180 15.33 4.16 -14.48
CA LEU A 180 16.19 2.99 -14.74
C LEU A 180 15.48 1.92 -15.59
N TRP A 181 14.15 1.82 -15.49
CA TRP A 181 13.34 0.80 -16.18
C TRP A 181 12.48 1.38 -17.33
N VAL A 182 13.12 2.09 -18.27
CA VAL A 182 12.44 2.73 -19.41
C VAL A 182 11.53 1.77 -20.19
N GLU A 183 11.96 0.53 -20.38
CA GLU A 183 11.22 -0.49 -21.14
C GLU A 183 9.94 -0.97 -20.44
N MET A 184 9.92 -0.88 -19.11
CA MET A 184 8.86 -1.38 -18.22
C MET A 184 8.11 -0.25 -17.50
N ARG A 185 8.17 0.97 -18.03
CA ARG A 185 7.47 2.14 -17.47
C ARG A 185 6.01 1.86 -17.15
N ASN A 186 5.28 1.23 -18.05
CA ASN A 186 3.84 0.97 -17.86
C ASN A 186 3.57 0.04 -16.65
N TYR A 187 4.49 -0.89 -16.35
CA TYR A 187 4.39 -1.71 -15.15
C TYR A 187 4.63 -0.89 -13.87
N VAL A 188 5.62 0.00 -13.88
CA VAL A 188 5.88 0.92 -12.75
C VAL A 188 4.68 1.84 -12.52
N ILE A 189 4.12 2.40 -13.60
CA ILE A 189 2.90 3.22 -13.55
C ILE A 189 1.71 2.41 -13.00
N GLY A 190 1.53 1.19 -13.53
CA GLY A 190 0.50 0.28 -13.06
C GLY A 190 0.65 -0.02 -11.57
N SER A 191 1.88 -0.23 -11.10
CA SER A 191 2.20 -0.46 -9.68
C SER A 191 1.77 0.71 -8.81
N ILE A 192 2.06 1.96 -9.22
CA ILE A 192 1.64 3.16 -8.49
C ILE A 192 0.11 3.27 -8.43
N ILE A 193 -0.57 3.10 -9.56
CA ILE A 193 -2.04 3.24 -9.65
C ILE A 193 -2.74 2.12 -8.86
N GLY A 194 -2.35 0.87 -9.12
CA GLY A 194 -2.95 -0.30 -8.51
C GLY A 194 -2.72 -0.35 -7.01
N LEU A 195 -1.48 -0.13 -6.56
CA LEU A 195 -1.17 -0.08 -5.13
C LEU A 195 -1.81 1.14 -4.45
N GLY A 196 -1.87 2.29 -5.11
CA GLY A 196 -2.55 3.47 -4.62
C GLY A 196 -4.04 3.19 -4.35
N LEU A 197 -4.73 2.56 -5.31
CA LEU A 197 -6.12 2.16 -5.13
C LEU A 197 -6.28 1.11 -4.01
N GLY A 198 -5.44 0.07 -4.01
CA GLY A 198 -5.49 -0.98 -2.99
C GLY A 198 -5.29 -0.41 -1.58
N SER A 199 -4.31 0.49 -1.41
CA SER A 199 -4.02 1.18 -0.16
C SER A 199 -5.18 2.07 0.30
N ALA A 200 -5.87 2.75 -0.63
CA ALA A 200 -7.05 3.56 -0.34
C ALA A 200 -8.21 2.71 0.18
N ILE A 201 -8.44 1.55 -0.46
CA ILE A 201 -9.45 0.59 -0.01
C ILE A 201 -9.10 0.08 1.39
N ILE A 202 -7.86 -0.36 1.63
CA ILE A 202 -7.42 -0.83 2.95
C ILE A 202 -7.65 0.26 4.02
N GLY A 203 -7.14 1.47 3.80
CA GLY A 203 -7.29 2.56 4.77
C GLY A 203 -8.75 2.84 5.11
N LEU A 204 -9.60 3.00 4.11
CA LEU A 204 -11.01 3.38 4.31
C LEU A 204 -11.83 2.23 4.89
N VAL A 205 -11.66 1.01 4.37
CA VAL A 205 -12.50 -0.12 4.77
C VAL A 205 -12.11 -0.62 6.16
N VAL A 206 -10.82 -0.70 6.50
CA VAL A 206 -10.41 -1.10 7.86
C VAL A 206 -10.88 -0.07 8.89
N TRP A 207 -10.81 1.22 8.57
CA TRP A 207 -11.37 2.26 9.43
C TRP A 207 -12.89 2.11 9.60
N ALA A 208 -13.63 1.97 8.50
CA ALA A 208 -15.08 1.79 8.55
C ALA A 208 -15.47 0.52 9.31
N TYR A 209 -14.73 -0.57 9.13
CA TYR A 209 -14.91 -1.82 9.85
C TYR A 209 -14.75 -1.61 11.36
N SER A 210 -13.71 -0.88 11.78
CA SER A 210 -13.46 -0.58 13.19
C SER A 210 -14.56 0.22 13.88
N GLN A 211 -15.44 0.91 13.12
CA GLN A 211 -16.56 1.66 13.69
C GLN A 211 -17.70 0.74 14.17
N VAL A 212 -17.79 -0.47 13.60
CA VAL A 212 -18.89 -1.40 13.83
C VAL A 212 -18.39 -2.68 14.54
N PHE A 213 -17.17 -3.10 14.24
CA PHE A 213 -16.57 -4.34 14.74
C PHE A 213 -15.26 -4.08 15.47
N ILE A 214 -14.94 -4.96 16.42
CA ILE A 214 -13.64 -4.94 17.11
C ILE A 214 -12.60 -5.56 16.19
N LEU A 215 -11.48 -4.85 16.00
CA LEU A 215 -10.38 -5.35 15.18
C LEU A 215 -9.60 -6.47 15.91
N PRO A 216 -8.98 -7.40 15.17
CA PRO A 216 -8.24 -8.51 15.74
C PRO A 216 -7.08 -8.06 16.63
N SER A 217 -7.10 -8.44 17.91
CA SER A 217 -6.06 -8.05 18.89
C SER A 217 -4.69 -8.64 18.59
N VAL A 218 -4.64 -9.79 17.92
CA VAL A 218 -3.40 -10.49 17.50
C VAL A 218 -2.51 -9.64 16.59
N VAL A 219 -3.08 -8.65 15.90
CA VAL A 219 -2.34 -7.73 15.02
C VAL A 219 -2.44 -6.27 15.46
N GLY A 220 -2.90 -5.98 16.68
CA GLY A 220 -2.95 -4.62 17.24
C GLY A 220 -4.32 -4.24 17.80
N GLY A 221 -5.39 -4.81 17.26
CA GLY A 221 -6.76 -4.55 17.71
C GLY A 221 -7.24 -3.12 17.52
N GLY A 222 -8.33 -2.78 18.21
CA GLY A 222 -8.92 -1.44 18.17
C GLY A 222 -10.42 -1.45 17.90
N PHE A 223 -11.10 -0.43 18.38
CA PHE A 223 -12.52 -0.20 18.16
C PHE A 223 -12.75 1.32 18.09
N GLN A 224 -13.63 1.76 17.18
CA GLN A 224 -13.92 3.17 16.93
C GLN A 224 -12.65 4.00 16.72
N LEU A 225 -11.77 3.51 15.85
CA LEU A 225 -10.52 4.21 15.60
C LEU A 225 -10.78 5.55 14.91
N PRO A 226 -9.98 6.58 15.23
CA PRO A 226 -10.14 7.91 14.67
C PRO A 226 -9.83 7.91 13.17
N LEU A 227 -10.41 8.88 12.44
CA LEU A 227 -10.30 8.97 10.98
C LEU A 227 -8.85 9.06 10.46
N TYR A 228 -7.91 9.56 11.27
CA TYR A 228 -6.49 9.59 10.87
C TYR A 228 -5.90 8.18 10.70
N ALA A 229 -6.49 7.13 11.27
CA ALA A 229 -6.06 5.74 11.09
C ALA A 229 -6.15 5.30 9.61
N THR A 230 -7.17 5.77 8.88
CA THR A 230 -7.30 5.60 7.42
C THR A 230 -6.04 6.05 6.70
N VAL A 231 -5.55 7.23 7.07
CA VAL A 231 -4.36 7.82 6.48
C VAL A 231 -3.15 6.97 6.83
N LEU A 232 -2.92 6.65 8.11
CA LEU A 232 -1.79 5.80 8.53
C LEU A 232 -1.72 4.45 7.80
N TRP A 233 -2.84 3.74 7.65
CA TRP A 233 -2.87 2.47 6.92
C TRP A 233 -2.64 2.62 5.43
N PHE A 234 -3.21 3.65 4.79
CA PHE A 234 -2.94 3.95 3.38
C PHE A 234 -1.44 4.08 3.14
N ILE A 235 -0.78 4.85 3.99
CA ILE A 235 0.63 5.19 3.88
C ILE A 235 1.48 3.96 4.09
N TRP A 236 1.20 3.25 5.19
CA TRP A 236 1.94 2.07 5.56
C TRP A 236 1.91 1.05 4.42
N THR A 237 0.72 0.76 3.90
CA THR A 237 0.54 -0.15 2.76
C THR A 237 1.35 0.34 1.57
N PHE A 238 1.12 1.58 1.12
CA PHE A 238 1.74 2.09 -0.09
C PHE A 238 3.28 2.15 0.03
N ALA A 239 3.78 2.78 1.09
CA ALA A 239 5.20 3.08 1.28
C ALA A 239 6.04 1.82 1.51
N THR A 240 5.48 0.82 2.19
CA THR A 240 6.20 -0.42 2.47
C THR A 240 6.16 -1.41 1.32
N GLU A 241 5.18 -1.31 0.41
CA GLU A 241 5.01 -2.26 -0.69
C GLU A 241 5.60 -1.78 -2.02
N ILE A 242 5.48 -0.49 -2.35
CA ILE A 242 5.94 0.04 -3.65
C ILE A 242 7.43 -0.21 -3.94
N PRO A 243 8.38 -0.17 -2.98
CA PRO A 243 9.78 -0.42 -3.29
C PRO A 243 10.00 -1.82 -3.86
N PHE A 244 9.27 -2.83 -3.36
CA PHE A 244 9.39 -4.21 -3.82
C PHE A 244 8.81 -4.38 -5.22
N LEU A 245 7.66 -3.74 -5.49
CA LEU A 245 7.06 -3.76 -6.82
C LEU A 245 8.00 -3.18 -7.87
N VAL A 246 8.69 -2.08 -7.55
CA VAL A 246 9.49 -1.30 -8.52
C VAL A 246 10.94 -1.79 -8.62
N LEU A 247 11.53 -2.30 -7.53
CA LEU A 247 12.90 -2.84 -7.52
C LEU A 247 12.97 -4.30 -7.98
N ILE A 248 12.04 -5.14 -7.48
CA ILE A 248 12.12 -6.59 -7.65
C ILE A 248 11.22 -7.06 -8.80
N GLY A 249 10.07 -6.43 -9.00
CA GLY A 249 9.14 -6.80 -10.08
C GLY A 249 9.77 -6.82 -11.48
N PRO A 250 10.40 -5.72 -11.95
CA PRO A 250 10.97 -5.66 -13.29
C PRO A 250 12.02 -6.74 -13.59
N PRO A 251 13.04 -6.98 -12.74
CA PRO A 251 14.02 -8.03 -13.02
C PRO A 251 13.41 -9.44 -13.06
N ILE A 252 12.45 -9.76 -12.16
CA ILE A 252 11.77 -11.07 -12.20
C ILE A 252 11.01 -11.24 -13.52
N ILE A 253 10.20 -10.24 -13.91
CA ILE A 253 9.43 -10.30 -15.15
C ILE A 253 10.36 -10.50 -16.35
N LYS A 254 11.46 -9.73 -16.44
CA LYS A 254 12.45 -9.85 -17.52
C LYS A 254 13.07 -11.24 -17.59
N VAL A 255 13.48 -11.80 -16.46
CA VAL A 255 14.07 -13.14 -16.40
C VAL A 255 13.04 -14.19 -16.86
N CYS A 256 11.79 -14.08 -16.41
CA CYS A 256 10.71 -14.98 -16.84
C CYS A 256 10.43 -14.88 -18.35
N GLU A 257 10.36 -13.67 -18.92
CA GLU A 257 10.14 -13.47 -20.36
C GLU A 257 11.32 -13.97 -21.20
N GLN A 258 12.55 -13.86 -20.70
CA GLN A 258 13.74 -14.41 -21.35
C GLN A 258 13.77 -15.94 -21.32
N ALA A 259 13.46 -16.54 -20.17
CA ALA A 259 13.39 -17.99 -20.01
C ALA A 259 12.22 -18.61 -20.78
N PHE A 260 11.09 -17.91 -20.84
CA PHE A 260 9.87 -18.36 -21.50
C PHE A 260 9.32 -17.27 -22.45
N PRO A 261 9.85 -17.17 -23.68
CA PRO A 261 9.45 -16.15 -24.64
C PRO A 261 7.95 -16.14 -24.99
N SER A 262 7.25 -17.26 -24.79
CA SER A 262 5.80 -17.37 -24.96
C SER A 262 4.98 -16.53 -23.96
N LEU A 263 5.58 -16.12 -22.84
CA LEU A 263 4.95 -15.26 -21.83
C LEU A 263 5.10 -13.76 -22.13
N LYS A 264 5.89 -13.38 -23.14
CA LYS A 264 6.11 -11.99 -23.49
C LYS A 264 4.81 -11.35 -23.95
N THR A 265 4.36 -10.35 -23.19
CA THR A 265 3.05 -9.74 -23.45
C THR A 265 3.18 -8.75 -24.61
N ARG A 266 2.30 -8.83 -25.62
CA ARG A 266 2.21 -7.77 -26.64
C ARG A 266 1.58 -6.52 -26.00
N LYS A 267 2.23 -5.37 -26.18
CA LYS A 267 1.67 -4.07 -25.79
C LYS A 267 0.45 -3.76 -26.67
N GLU A 268 -0.61 -3.24 -26.06
CA GLU A 268 -1.85 -2.81 -26.73
C GLU A 268 -1.85 -1.29 -26.96
#